data_AF-A0A965R1Y9-F1
#
_entry.id   AF-A0A965R1Y9-F1
#
_cell.length_a   1.000
_cell.length_b   1.000
_cell.length_c   1.000
_cell.angle_alpha   90.00
_cell.angle_beta   90.00
_cell.angle_gamma   90.00
#
_symmetry.space_group_name_H-M   'P 1'
#
loop_
_entity.id
_entity.type
_entity.pdbx_description
1 polymer ?
#
loop_
_entity_poly.entity_id
_entity_poly.type
_entity_poly.pdbx_seq_one_letter_code
_entity_poly.pdbx_strand_id
1 'polypeptide(L)'
;MNKFIHELLQATSALSKYDQMLKGMHNSEILLAPLRNQEAVISSRMEGTISTMDEILKYTADENGDEGSVKNYRSDVIETILYQRALLNAQHAMIDGYRLSSSMIKTIHQQLLSFGRGTQKSPGKFKVEQNYLADRLKNQILF
;
A
#
# COMPACT_ATOMS: atom_id res chain seq x y z
N MET A 1 -24.98 6.00 -23.34
CA MET A 1 -24.52 6.65 -22.09
C MET A 1 -25.09 5.81 -20.94
N ASN A 2 -24.36 4.75 -20.49
CA ASN A 2 -24.65 3.84 -19.34
C ASN A 2 -23.93 2.48 -19.50
N LYS A 3 -22.69 2.47 -19.98
CA LYS A 3 -21.99 1.21 -20.32
C LYS A 3 -21.48 0.44 -19.10
N PHE A 4 -21.56 1.02 -17.90
CA PHE A 4 -20.98 0.48 -16.66
C PHE A 4 -21.96 0.39 -15.49
N ILE A 5 -23.27 0.64 -15.71
CA ILE A 5 -24.25 0.62 -14.61
C ILE A 5 -24.32 -0.77 -13.98
N HIS A 6 -24.29 -1.82 -14.79
CA HIS A 6 -24.44 -3.17 -14.29
C HIS A 6 -23.24 -3.58 -13.42
N GLU A 7 -22.03 -3.27 -13.88
CA GLU A 7 -20.77 -3.51 -13.19
C GLU A 7 -20.71 -2.72 -11.88
N LEU A 8 -21.14 -1.45 -11.90
CA LEU A 8 -21.16 -0.60 -10.70
C LEU A 8 -22.15 -1.14 -9.66
N LEU A 9 -23.34 -1.57 -10.09
CA LEU A 9 -24.34 -2.19 -9.20
C LEU A 9 -23.81 -3.50 -8.59
N GLN A 10 -23.18 -4.37 -9.40
CA GLN A 10 -22.59 -5.61 -8.91
C GLN A 10 -21.47 -5.34 -7.89
N ALA A 11 -20.55 -4.42 -8.20
CA ALA A 11 -19.44 -4.06 -7.32
C ALA A 11 -19.95 -3.46 -6.00
N THR A 12 -20.93 -2.57 -6.07
CA THR A 12 -21.55 -1.96 -4.88
C THR A 12 -22.22 -3.02 -4.01
N SER A 13 -22.98 -3.94 -4.62
CA SER A 13 -23.63 -5.03 -3.89
C SER A 13 -22.62 -5.96 -3.20
N ALA A 14 -21.51 -6.30 -3.87
CA ALA A 14 -20.45 -7.11 -3.30
C ALA A 14 -19.78 -6.41 -2.11
N LEU A 15 -19.48 -5.11 -2.23
CA LEU A 15 -18.92 -4.31 -1.14
C LEU A 15 -19.85 -4.21 0.05
N SER A 16 -21.16 -3.99 -0.16
CA SER A 16 -22.14 -3.95 0.93
C SER A 16 -22.26 -5.28 1.68
N LYS A 17 -22.26 -6.41 0.96
CA LYS A 17 -22.27 -7.74 1.58
C LYS A 17 -21.02 -7.95 2.44
N TYR A 18 -19.87 -7.56 1.94
CA TYR A 18 -18.60 -7.63 2.65
C TYR A 18 -18.62 -6.78 3.94
N ASP A 19 -19.03 -5.50 3.84
CA ASP A 19 -19.14 -4.59 4.98
C ASP A 19 -20.12 -5.13 6.05
N GLN A 20 -21.23 -5.71 5.63
CA GLN A 20 -22.20 -6.31 6.54
C GLN A 20 -21.64 -7.54 7.27
N MET A 21 -20.88 -8.40 6.58
CA MET A 21 -20.22 -9.55 7.21
C MET A 21 -19.19 -9.11 8.26
N LEU A 22 -18.39 -8.08 7.95
CA LEU A 22 -17.39 -7.55 8.88
C LEU A 22 -18.02 -6.96 10.15
N LYS A 23 -19.14 -6.24 10.02
CA LYS A 23 -19.87 -5.66 11.18
C LYS A 23 -20.41 -6.71 12.13
N GLY A 24 -20.66 -7.93 11.67
CA GLY A 24 -21.10 -9.06 12.49
C GLY A 24 -19.98 -9.73 13.29
N MET A 25 -18.71 -9.39 13.04
CA MET A 25 -17.56 -9.98 13.73
C MET A 25 -17.24 -9.23 15.02
N HIS A 26 -16.91 -9.97 16.08
CA HIS A 26 -16.42 -9.39 17.34
C HIS A 26 -15.11 -8.62 17.15
N ASN A 27 -14.24 -9.10 16.25
CA ASN A 27 -13.00 -8.43 15.89
C ASN A 27 -12.71 -8.67 14.40
N SER A 28 -12.99 -7.68 13.56
CA SER A 28 -12.75 -7.74 12.11
C SER A 28 -11.25 -7.74 11.75
N GLU A 29 -10.37 -7.23 12.61
CA GLU A 29 -8.92 -7.16 12.31
C GLU A 29 -8.28 -8.54 12.15
N ILE A 30 -8.86 -9.59 12.74
CA ILE A 30 -8.41 -10.98 12.53
C ILE A 30 -8.42 -11.35 11.05
N LEU A 31 -9.40 -10.84 10.28
CA LEU A 31 -9.49 -11.06 8.84
C LEU A 31 -8.80 -9.94 8.04
N LEU A 32 -8.93 -8.68 8.48
CA LEU A 32 -8.44 -7.53 7.71
C LEU A 32 -6.92 -7.42 7.69
N ALA A 33 -6.25 -7.72 8.80
CA ALA A 33 -4.78 -7.65 8.90
C ALA A 33 -4.05 -8.54 7.89
N PRO A 34 -4.36 -9.86 7.76
CA PRO A 34 -3.69 -10.70 6.77
C PRO A 34 -4.00 -10.28 5.32
N LEU A 35 -5.23 -9.84 5.03
CA LEU A 35 -5.59 -9.34 3.69
C LEU A 35 -4.81 -8.07 3.32
N ARG A 36 -4.64 -7.15 4.28
CA ARG A 36 -3.83 -5.94 4.11
C ARG A 36 -2.36 -6.27 3.85
N ASN A 37 -1.81 -7.27 4.53
CA ASN A 37 -0.45 -7.75 4.27
C ASN A 37 -0.33 -8.35 2.86
N GLN A 38 -1.33 -9.13 2.44
CA GLN A 38 -1.34 -9.73 1.11
C GLN A 38 -1.39 -8.65 0.02
N GLU A 39 -2.20 -7.62 0.23
CA GLU A 39 -2.28 -6.47 -0.68
C GLU A 39 -0.93 -5.74 -0.79
N ALA A 40 -0.27 -5.48 0.35
CA ALA A 40 1.05 -4.85 0.35
C ALA A 40 2.10 -5.68 -0.42
N VAL A 41 2.08 -7.01 -0.25
CA VAL A 41 2.96 -7.94 -1.00
C VAL A 41 2.68 -7.88 -2.50
N ILE A 42 1.40 -7.98 -2.89
CA ILE A 42 1.02 -8.01 -4.30
C ILE A 42 1.35 -6.68 -4.98
N SER A 43 0.98 -5.56 -4.35
CA SER A 43 1.31 -4.21 -4.82
C SER A 43 2.82 -4.00 -4.95
N SER A 44 3.60 -4.41 -3.95
CA SER A 44 5.07 -4.31 -3.99
C SER A 44 5.68 -5.13 -5.14
N ARG A 45 5.13 -6.32 -5.40
CA ARG A 45 5.57 -7.20 -6.50
C ARG A 45 5.33 -6.61 -7.88
N MET A 46 4.23 -5.89 -8.08
CA MET A 46 3.96 -5.20 -9.36
C MET A 46 5.05 -4.17 -9.69
N GLU A 47 5.60 -3.54 -8.65
CA GLU A 47 6.70 -2.58 -8.76
C GLU A 47 8.09 -3.24 -8.78
N GLY A 48 8.17 -4.58 -8.76
CA GLY A 48 9.43 -5.33 -8.81
C GLY A 48 10.10 -5.60 -7.46
N THR A 49 9.43 -5.34 -6.33
CA THR A 49 9.92 -5.71 -4.99
C THR A 49 9.50 -7.14 -4.68
N ILE A 50 10.47 -8.00 -4.30
CA ILE A 50 10.21 -9.43 -4.10
C ILE A 50 10.23 -9.75 -2.60
N SER A 51 9.04 -9.76 -1.99
CA SER A 51 8.85 -10.15 -0.59
C SER A 51 7.80 -11.26 -0.49
N THR A 52 7.96 -12.13 0.50
CA THR A 52 6.99 -13.18 0.85
C THR A 52 6.19 -12.80 2.09
N MET A 53 5.00 -13.40 2.25
CA MET A 53 4.18 -13.20 3.45
C MET A 53 4.92 -13.68 4.72
N ASP A 54 5.66 -14.78 4.63
CA ASP A 54 6.41 -15.35 5.76
C ASP A 54 7.51 -14.40 6.24
N GLU A 55 8.27 -13.78 5.32
CA GLU A 55 9.28 -12.76 5.66
C GLU A 55 8.66 -11.55 6.39
N ILE A 56 7.47 -11.12 5.95
CA ILE A 56 6.74 -10.00 6.57
C ILE A 56 6.25 -10.37 7.97
N LEU A 57 5.65 -11.55 8.11
CA LEU A 57 5.16 -12.03 9.40
C LEU A 57 6.31 -12.18 10.40
N LYS A 58 7.45 -12.73 9.96
CA LYS A 58 8.66 -12.83 10.77
C LYS A 58 9.16 -11.46 11.22
N TYR A 59 9.23 -10.49 10.31
CA TYR A 59 9.57 -9.12 10.67
C TYR A 59 8.63 -8.54 11.74
N THR A 60 7.31 -8.70 11.56
CA THR A 60 6.33 -8.18 12.53
C THR A 60 6.40 -8.88 13.89
N ALA A 61 6.79 -10.16 13.93
CA ALA A 61 6.98 -10.88 15.18
C ALA A 61 8.24 -10.39 15.92
N ASP A 62 9.34 -10.20 15.19
CA ASP A 62 10.62 -9.75 15.74
C ASP A 62 10.58 -8.27 16.19
N GLU A 63 9.87 -7.41 15.47
CA GLU A 63 9.71 -5.98 15.85
C GLU A 63 9.02 -5.82 17.22
N ASN A 64 8.13 -6.74 17.59
CA ASN A 64 7.48 -6.73 18.91
C ASN A 64 8.39 -7.24 20.05
N GLY A 65 9.61 -7.70 19.74
CA GLY A 65 10.51 -8.35 20.69
C GLY A 65 11.92 -7.78 20.79
N ASP A 66 12.47 -7.13 19.75
CA ASP A 66 13.87 -6.65 19.75
C ASP A 66 14.08 -5.46 18.78
N GLU A 67 14.32 -4.26 19.32
CA GLU A 67 14.50 -3.00 18.55
C GLU A 67 15.79 -2.97 17.68
N GLY A 68 16.65 -3.99 17.76
CA GLY A 68 17.97 -4.02 17.12
C GLY A 68 18.05 -4.65 15.72
N SER A 69 16.97 -5.24 15.18
CA SER A 69 17.06 -6.24 14.10
C SER A 69 16.88 -5.72 12.66
N VAL A 70 16.58 -4.43 12.44
CA VAL A 70 16.31 -3.87 11.09
C VAL A 70 17.45 -4.13 10.09
N LYS A 71 18.69 -4.27 10.56
CA LYS A 71 19.87 -4.56 9.72
C LYS A 71 19.91 -5.97 9.11
N ASN A 72 19.13 -6.91 9.65
CA ASN A 72 19.14 -8.32 9.21
C ASN A 72 18.09 -8.62 8.13
N TYR A 73 17.23 -7.66 7.81
CA TYR A 73 16.15 -7.85 6.85
C TYR A 73 16.50 -7.26 5.49
N ARG A 74 16.05 -7.94 4.43
CA ARG A 74 16.20 -7.46 3.05
C ARG A 74 15.45 -6.14 2.88
N SER A 75 16.01 -5.23 2.10
CA SER A 75 15.38 -3.94 1.77
C SER A 75 13.95 -4.11 1.24
N ASP A 76 13.73 -5.15 0.44
CA ASP A 76 12.42 -5.47 -0.15
C ASP A 76 11.34 -5.71 0.92
N VAL A 77 11.69 -6.39 2.01
CA VAL A 77 10.77 -6.67 3.12
C VAL A 77 10.42 -5.36 3.82
N ILE A 78 11.43 -4.52 4.09
CA ILE A 78 11.22 -3.21 4.73
C ILE A 78 10.35 -2.30 3.85
N GLU A 79 10.55 -2.29 2.54
CA GLU A 79 9.70 -1.52 1.61
C GLU A 79 8.23 -1.96 1.67
N THR A 80 7.96 -3.27 1.72
CA THR A 80 6.59 -3.76 1.85
C THR A 80 5.98 -3.40 3.21
N ILE A 81 6.77 -3.42 4.29
CA ILE A 81 6.32 -2.95 5.61
C ILE A 81 6.02 -1.45 5.60
N LEU A 82 6.87 -0.63 4.96
CA LEU A 82 6.63 0.80 4.80
C LEU A 82 5.35 1.08 4.03
N TYR A 83 5.03 0.27 3.01
CA TYR A 83 3.74 0.33 2.32
C TYR A 83 2.57 0.09 3.27
N GLN A 84 2.62 -0.99 4.05
CA GLN A 84 1.57 -1.34 5.01
C GLN A 84 1.35 -0.21 6.03
N ARG A 85 2.44 0.33 6.59
CA ARG A 85 2.38 1.44 7.56
C ARG A 85 1.82 2.71 6.93
N ALA A 86 2.26 3.07 5.73
CA ALA A 86 1.76 4.24 5.04
C ALA A 86 0.25 4.14 4.75
N LEU A 87 -0.22 2.96 4.34
CA LEU A 87 -1.63 2.69 4.10
C LEU A 87 -2.46 2.81 5.40
N LEU A 88 -1.99 2.22 6.50
CA LEU A 88 -2.66 2.32 7.80
C LEU A 88 -2.73 3.75 8.31
N ASN A 89 -1.60 4.48 8.27
CA ASN A 89 -1.55 5.86 8.70
C ASN A 89 -2.50 6.75 7.87
N ALA A 90 -2.55 6.52 6.56
CA ALA A 90 -3.48 7.22 5.68
C ALA A 90 -4.94 6.91 6.02
N GLN A 91 -5.27 5.63 6.25
CA GLN A 91 -6.60 5.20 6.64
C GLN A 91 -7.04 5.84 7.96
N HIS A 92 -6.20 5.80 8.99
CA HIS A 92 -6.47 6.42 10.29
C HIS A 92 -6.70 7.93 10.15
N ALA A 93 -5.84 8.64 9.44
CA ALA A 93 -6.03 10.07 9.19
C ALA A 93 -7.37 10.35 8.48
N MET A 94 -7.79 9.53 7.51
CA MET A 94 -9.08 9.71 6.85
C MET A 94 -10.27 9.48 7.79
N ILE A 95 -10.18 8.47 8.68
CA ILE A 95 -11.18 8.21 9.71
C ILE A 95 -11.27 9.39 10.70
N ASP A 96 -10.13 10.00 11.03
CA ASP A 96 -10.03 11.18 11.91
C ASP A 96 -10.53 12.47 11.24
N GLY A 97 -11.01 12.40 10.00
CA GLY A 97 -11.65 13.51 9.27
C GLY A 97 -10.73 14.28 8.32
N TYR A 98 -9.48 13.85 8.16
CA TYR A 98 -8.60 14.43 7.14
C TYR A 98 -9.08 14.05 5.74
N ARG A 99 -9.19 15.04 4.86
CA ARG A 99 -9.56 14.80 3.45
C ARG A 99 -8.34 14.41 2.64
N LEU A 100 -8.58 13.60 1.60
CA LEU A 100 -7.58 13.34 0.58
C LEU A 100 -7.13 14.65 -0.03
N SER A 101 -5.84 14.95 0.12
CA SER A 101 -5.23 16.21 -0.29
C SER A 101 -3.83 15.98 -0.81
N SER A 102 -3.30 16.96 -1.55
CA SER A 102 -1.91 16.91 -2.01
C SER A 102 -0.91 16.81 -0.86
N SER A 103 -1.21 17.41 0.29
CA SER A 103 -0.41 17.27 1.52
C SER A 103 -0.39 15.83 2.01
N MET A 104 -1.57 15.20 2.12
CA MET A 104 -1.67 13.80 2.52
C MET A 104 -0.94 12.86 1.57
N ILE A 105 -1.10 13.05 0.25
CA ILE A 105 -0.40 12.26 -0.77
C ILE A 105 1.12 12.39 -0.61
N LYS A 106 1.63 13.60 -0.36
CA LYS A 106 3.06 13.83 -0.09
C LYS A 106 3.52 13.14 1.19
N THR A 107 2.74 13.19 2.27
CA THR A 107 3.08 12.47 3.51
C THR A 107 3.15 10.97 3.30
N ILE A 108 2.19 10.38 2.59
CA ILE A 108 2.20 8.95 2.23
C ILE A 108 3.46 8.63 1.41
N HIS A 109 3.75 9.44 0.38
CA HIS A 109 4.93 9.29 -0.47
C HIS A 109 6.24 9.38 0.34
N GLN A 110 6.31 10.26 1.33
CA GLN A 110 7.46 10.39 2.21
C GLN A 110 7.67 9.13 3.06
N GLN A 111 6.59 8.57 3.61
CA GLN A 111 6.64 7.34 4.40
C GLN A 111 7.09 6.14 3.55
N LEU A 112 6.53 6.00 2.35
CA LEU A 112 6.87 4.94 1.40
C LEU A 112 8.35 4.94 1.02
N LEU A 113 8.94 6.13 0.82
CA LEU A 113 10.33 6.29 0.37
C LEU A 113 11.30 6.60 1.52
N SER A 114 10.91 6.34 2.77
CA SER A 114 11.76 6.62 3.93
C SER A 114 12.97 5.68 4.05
N PHE A 115 12.90 4.50 3.43
CA PHE A 115 13.99 3.51 3.37
C PHE A 115 13.96 2.74 2.06
N GLY A 116 15.10 2.13 1.70
CA GLY A 116 15.21 1.29 0.51
C GLY A 116 15.28 2.09 -0.78
N ARG A 117 14.61 1.62 -1.82
CA ARG A 117 14.62 2.24 -3.14
C ARG A 117 13.84 3.56 -3.14
N GLY A 118 14.35 4.52 -3.90
CA GLY A 118 13.65 5.79 -4.09
C GLY A 118 13.79 6.80 -2.94
N THR A 119 14.55 6.49 -1.89
CA THR A 119 14.97 7.44 -0.84
C THR A 119 15.58 8.73 -1.42
N GLN A 120 16.31 8.61 -2.52
CA GLN A 120 16.90 9.75 -3.25
C GLN A 120 15.94 10.44 -4.24
N LYS A 121 14.72 9.92 -4.43
CA LYS A 121 13.72 10.45 -5.39
C LYS A 121 12.81 11.50 -4.76
N SER A 122 13.39 12.39 -3.97
CA SER A 122 12.67 13.50 -3.30
C SER A 122 11.39 13.06 -2.54
N PRO A 123 11.51 12.25 -1.48
CA PRO A 123 10.38 11.85 -0.64
C PRO A 123 9.52 13.05 -0.21
N GLY A 124 8.20 12.89 -0.27
CA GLY A 124 7.25 13.97 0.08
C GLY A 124 7.16 15.15 -0.89
N LYS A 125 7.80 15.07 -2.08
CA LYS A 125 7.68 16.11 -3.11
C LYS A 125 7.11 15.51 -4.39
N PHE A 126 6.38 16.34 -5.14
CA PHE A 126 6.04 16.00 -6.51
C PHE A 126 7.29 16.11 -7.37
N LYS A 127 7.39 15.22 -8.36
CA LYS A 127 8.44 15.27 -9.36
C LYS A 127 8.34 16.58 -10.15
N VAL A 128 9.46 17.25 -10.34
CA VAL A 128 9.55 18.47 -11.17
C VAL A 128 10.10 18.17 -12.57
N GLU A 129 10.66 16.98 -12.75
CA GLU A 129 11.23 16.50 -14.01
C GLU A 129 10.25 15.58 -14.73
N GLN A 130 10.38 15.49 -16.05
CA GLN A 130 9.56 14.64 -16.89
C GLN A 130 9.57 13.18 -16.44
N ASN A 131 8.41 12.53 -16.45
CA ASN A 131 8.30 11.11 -16.10
C ASN A 131 8.11 10.26 -17.34
N TYR A 132 9.08 9.39 -17.62
CA TYR A 132 9.01 8.47 -18.75
C TYR A 132 8.11 7.28 -18.40
N LEU A 133 6.99 7.18 -19.11
CA LEU A 133 6.09 6.03 -19.03
C LEU A 133 6.39 5.11 -20.20
N ALA A 134 6.82 3.88 -19.91
CA ALA A 134 7.04 2.87 -20.92
C ALA A 134 5.69 2.24 -21.33
N ASP A 135 5.26 2.44 -22.57
CA ASP A 135 4.12 1.72 -23.14
C ASP A 135 4.57 0.35 -23.64
N ARG A 136 4.38 -0.69 -22.81
CA ARG A 136 4.72 -2.08 -23.14
C ARG A 136 3.93 -2.64 -24.34
N LEU A 137 2.82 -2.02 -24.74
CA LEU A 137 2.02 -2.47 -25.88
C LEU A 137 2.51 -1.88 -27.21
N LYS A 138 3.12 -0.69 -27.19
CA LYS A 138 3.56 0.00 -28.41
C LYS A 138 5.07 0.04 -28.63
N ASN A 139 5.88 -0.41 -27.66
CA ASN A 139 7.35 -0.27 -27.73
C ASN A 139 7.79 1.16 -28.08
N GLN A 140 7.01 2.16 -27.64
CA GLN A 140 7.28 3.57 -27.87
C GLN A 140 7.39 4.27 -26.51
N ILE A 141 8.47 5.03 -26.33
CA ILE A 141 8.63 5.90 -25.17
C ILE A 141 7.92 7.19 -25.52
N LEU A 142 6.90 7.55 -24.73
CA LEU A 142 6.25 8.86 -24.83
C LEU A 142 7.08 9.85 -24.01
N PHE A 143 7.60 10.87 -24.71
CA PHE A 143 8.48 11.90 -24.16
C PHE A 143 7.70 13.05 -23.56
#